data_AF-A0A967D0H2-F1
#
_entry.id   AF-A0A967D0H2-F1
#
_cell.length_a   1.000
_cell.length_b   1.000
_cell.length_c   1.000
_cell.angle_alpha   90.00
_cell.angle_beta   90.00
_cell.angle_gamma   90.00
#
_symmetry.space_group_name_H-M   'P 1'
#
loop_
_entity.id
_entity.type
_entity.pdbx_description
1 polymer ?
#
loop_
_entity_poly.entity_id
_entity_poly.type
_entity_poly.pdbx_seq_one_letter_code
_entity_poly.pdbx_strand_id
1 'polypeptide(L)' 'MAKMMAFDQEAREAMRRGVSKLARAVKVTLGPKGRNVILQKSFGSPTVTKDGVTV' A
#
# COMPACT_ATOMS: atom_id res chain seq x y z
N MET A 1 -1.38 22.46 -16.15
CA MET A 1 -2.44 21.45 -15.94
C MET A 1 -3.52 22.03 -15.05
N ALA A 2 -4.79 21.78 -15.36
CA ALA A 2 -5.90 22.17 -14.50
C ALA A 2 -6.04 21.21 -13.30
N LYS A 3 -6.61 21.70 -12.20
CA LYS A 3 -6.87 20.89 -10.99
C LYS A 3 -8.14 20.07 -11.18
N MET A 4 -8.11 18.81 -10.75
CA MET A 4 -9.32 18.00 -10.59
C MET A 4 -9.87 18.17 -9.18
N MET A 5 -11.14 18.55 -9.08
CA MET A 5 -11.85 18.67 -7.81
C MET A 5 -12.95 17.59 -7.79
N ALA A 6 -12.86 16.66 -6.85
CA ALA A 6 -13.88 15.64 -6.61
C ALA A 6 -14.51 15.88 -5.25
N PHE A 7 -15.81 15.62 -5.12
CA PHE A 7 -16.59 15.90 -3.92
C PHE A 7 -17.35 14.67 -3.43
N ASP A 8 -17.86 14.76 -2.20
CA ASP A 8 -18.76 13.79 -1.57
C ASP A 8 -18.32 12.33 -1.75
N GLN A 9 -19.20 11.51 -2.33
CA GLN A 9 -19.03 10.07 -2.43
C GLN A 9 -17.88 9.70 -3.36
N GLU A 10 -17.70 10.40 -4.47
CA GLU A 10 -16.64 10.11 -5.43
C GLU A 10 -15.26 10.27 -4.77
N ALA A 11 -15.07 11.37 -4.02
CA ALA A 11 -13.84 11.62 -3.28
C ALA A 11 -13.60 10.57 -2.19
N ARG A 12 -14.64 10.22 -1.42
CA ARG A 12 -14.55 9.20 -0.36
C ARG A 12 -14.23 7.83 -0.92
N GLU A 13 -14.83 7.44 -2.04
CA GLU A 13 -14.57 6.15 -2.66
C GLU A 13 -13.16 6.05 -3.22
N ALA A 14 -12.66 7.13 -3.85
CA ALA A 14 -11.28 7.19 -4.31
C ALA A 14 -10.30 7.00 -3.16
N MET A 15 -10.50 7.71 -2.03
CA MET A 15 -9.70 7.52 -0.83
C MET A 15 -9.81 6.10 -0.27
N ARG A 16 -11.04 5.57 -0.15
CA ARG A 16 -11.28 4.22 0.38
C ARG A 16 -10.56 3.16 -0.45
N ARG A 17 -10.54 3.28 -1.78
CA ARG A 17 -9.80 2.38 -2.68
C ARG A 17 -8.30 2.44 -2.39
N GLY A 18 -7.73 3.63 -2.24
CA GLY A 18 -6.31 3.82 -1.90
C GLY A 18 -5.95 3.20 -0.55
N VAL A 19 -6.71 3.53 0.49
CA VAL A 19 -6.52 2.99 1.85
C VAL A 19 -6.66 1.46 1.86
N SER A 20 -7.65 0.92 1.14
CA SER A 20 -7.84 -0.53 1.04
C SER A 20 -6.66 -1.22 0.35
N LYS A 21 -6.07 -0.60 -0.67
CA LYS A 21 -4.87 -1.12 -1.35
C LYS A 21 -3.68 -1.17 -0.40
N LEU A 22 -3.42 -0.07 0.33
CA LEU A 22 -2.34 0.01 1.33
C LEU A 22 -2.54 -1.02 2.45
N ALA A 23 -3.72 -1.05 3.06
CA ALA A 23 -4.00 -1.94 4.17
C ALA A 23 -3.87 -3.42 3.79
N ARG A 24 -4.23 -3.80 2.56
CA ARG A 24 -4.06 -5.17 2.07
C ARG A 24 -2.58 -5.57 1.95
N ALA A 25 -1.72 -4.64 1.55
CA ALA A 25 -0.28 -4.88 1.42
C ALA A 25 0.41 -4.97 2.79
N VAL A 26 0.07 -4.07 3.72
CA VAL A 26 0.72 -4.04 5.04
C VAL A 26 0.22 -5.16 5.95
N LYS A 27 -1.10 -5.43 5.99
CA LYS A 27 -1.67 -6.37 6.98
C LYS A 27 -1.12 -7.80 6.90
N VAL A 28 -0.58 -8.22 5.75
CA VAL A 28 -0.04 -9.58 5.61
C VAL A 28 1.23 -9.80 6.43
N THR A 29 1.90 -8.73 6.85
CA THR A 29 3.11 -8.79 7.67
C THR A 29 2.84 -8.91 9.17
N LEU A 30 1.58 -8.77 9.60
CA LEU A 30 1.22 -8.64 11.01
C LEU A 30 1.37 -9.97 11.78
N GLY A 31 1.93 -9.85 12.99
CA GLY A 31 2.03 -10.94 13.95
C GLY A 31 3.15 -11.95 13.68
N PRO A 32 3.33 -12.94 14.58
CA PRO A 32 4.45 -13.88 14.52
C PRO A 32 4.43 -14.80 13.29
N LYS A 33 3.26 -14.98 12.66
CA LYS A 33 3.08 -15.73 11.41
C LYS A 33 2.90 -14.82 10.18
N GLY A 34 3.33 -13.56 10.26
CA GLY A 34 3.35 -12.64 9.14
C GLY A 34 4.09 -13.19 7.93
N ARG A 35 3.59 -12.86 6.75
CA ARG A 35 4.15 -13.25 5.44
C ARG A 35 5.10 -12.19 4.91
N ASN A 36 5.98 -12.61 4.01
CA ASN A 36 6.91 -11.72 3.34
C ASN A 36 6.20 -10.88 2.27
N VAL A 37 6.62 -9.64 2.15
CA VAL A 37 6.32 -8.74 1.03
C VAL A 37 7.62 -8.51 0.26
N ILE A 38 7.50 -8.47 -1.07
CA ILE A 38 8.63 -8.25 -1.97
C ILE A 38 8.50 -6.84 -2.56
N LEU A 39 9.49 -6.01 -2.28
CA LEU A 39 9.58 -4.64 -2.77
C LEU A 39 10.59 -4.58 -3.93
N GLN A 40 10.14 -4.10 -5.07
CA GLN A 40 11.00 -3.86 -6.23
C GLN A 40 12.04 -2.79 -5.90
N LYS A 41 13.27 -3.00 -6.35
CA LYS A 41 14.33 -1.99 -6.38
C LYS A 41 14.65 -1.64 -7.82
N SER A 42 15.05 -0.38 -8.07
CA SER A 42 15.44 0.07 -9.40
C SER A 42 16.70 -0.63 -9.91
N PHE A 43 17.58 -1.10 -9.00
CA PHE A 43 18.80 -1.84 -9.31
C PHE A 43 19.03 -2.94 -8.27
N GLY A 44 19.67 -4.03 -8.70
CA GLY A 44 19.98 -5.18 -7.84
C GLY A 44 18.78 -6.08 -7.56
N SER A 45 18.89 -6.91 -6.52
CA SER A 45 17.83 -7.84 -6.11
C SER A 45 16.70 -7.13 -5.35
N PRO A 46 15.47 -7.64 -5.42
CA PRO A 46 14.34 -7.08 -4.69
C PRO A 46 14.50 -7.25 -3.18
N THR A 47 13.84 -6.40 -2.39
CA THR A 47 13.86 -6.48 -0.93
C THR A 47 12.73 -7.36 -0.45
N VAL A 48 13.04 -8.36 0.38
CA VAL A 48 12.04 -9.23 1.00
C VAL A 48 11.93 -8.84 2.47
N THR A 49 10.75 -8.44 2.92
CA THR A 49 10.54 -7.93 4.29
C THR A 49 9.25 -8.44 4.94
N LYS A 50 9.24 -8.49 6.29
CA LYS A 50 8.04 -8.64 7.13
C LYS A 50 7.79 -7.42 8.01
N ASP A 51 8.52 -6.33 7.79
CA ASP A 51 8.28 -5.08 8.49
C ASP A 51 7.15 -4.31 7.79
N GLY A 52 6.05 -4.08 8.50
CA GLY A 52 4.92 -3.34 7.98
C GLY A 52 5.16 -1.84 7.79
N VAL A 53 6.22 -1.27 8.38
CA VAL A 53 6.59 0.14 8.17
C VAL A 53 7.34 0.33 6.85
N THR A 54 8.14 -0.67 6.46
CA THR A 54 8.87 -0.68 5.19
C THR A 54 7.97 -0.96 3.97
N VAL A 55 6.81 -1.61 4.17
CA VAL A 55 5.82 -1.97 3.12
C VAL A 55 4.89 -0.82 2.80
#